data_AF-A0A382UJS4-F1
#
_entry.id   AF-A0A382UJS4-F1
#
_cell.length_a   1.000
_cell.length_b   1.000
_cell.length_c   1.000
_cell.angle_alpha   90.00
_cell.angle_beta   90.00
_cell.angle_gamma   90.00
#
_symmetry.space_group_name_H-M   'P 1'
#
loop_
_entity.id
_entity.type
_entity.pdbx_description
1 polymer ?
#
loop_
_entity_poly.entity_id
_entity_poly.type
_entity_poly.pdbx_seq_one_letter_code
_entity_poly.pdbx_strand_id
1 'polypeptide(L)'
;MFSFFQKCIRYWNTLRFLRLTQIVGRIKYKFWHTKVDLSKRNTKSELLNRWVQSARRSQRMIGENTFNLLNETHSITKSDWNNSDWTKLWLYNLHYFDDLTAFESNQRIDWHHALIDRWINENKLGKGCGWEPYPSSLRIVNWIKWTLNGNSSEDRWMHSLEIQVRFLSQNLEKHLLGNHIFANAKALMFAGLFFDGNEAKRWYDKGCKLLEQELPEQVLADGGNFEL
;
A
#
# COMPACT_ATOMS: atom_id res chain seq x y z
N MET A 1 -27.99 30.37 15.49
CA MET A 1 -28.29 29.24 16.41
C MET A 1 -28.71 27.96 15.67
N PHE A 2 -29.61 28.06 14.68
CA PHE A 2 -30.06 26.92 13.85
C PHE A 2 -28.92 26.11 13.18
N SER A 3 -27.86 26.76 12.69
CA SER A 3 -26.77 26.06 12.01
C SER A 3 -25.83 25.28 12.93
N PHE A 4 -25.73 25.63 14.22
CA PHE A 4 -24.92 24.90 15.20
C PHE A 4 -25.62 23.59 15.58
N PHE A 5 -26.92 23.65 15.89
CA PHE A 5 -27.71 22.48 16.23
C PHE A 5 -27.80 21.47 15.07
N GLN A 6 -27.96 21.96 13.84
CA GLN A 6 -27.91 21.11 12.63
C GLN A 6 -26.53 20.46 12.44
N LYS A 7 -25.43 21.18 12.72
CA LYS A 7 -24.08 20.58 12.70
C LYS A 7 -23.95 19.50 13.78
N CYS A 8 -24.42 19.74 14.99
CA CYS A 8 -24.39 18.76 16.08
C CYS A 8 -25.18 17.48 15.72
N ILE A 9 -26.37 17.62 15.14
CA ILE A 9 -27.17 16.48 14.67
C ILE A 9 -26.43 15.71 13.59
N ARG A 10 -25.81 16.39 12.62
CA ARG A 10 -25.01 15.73 11.58
C ARG A 10 -23.82 14.99 12.17
N TYR A 11 -23.08 15.59 13.10
CA TYR A 11 -21.98 14.92 13.79
C TYR A 11 -22.46 13.70 14.59
N TRP A 12 -23.55 13.82 15.34
CA TRP A 12 -24.14 12.70 16.09
C TRP A 12 -24.51 11.54 15.17
N ASN A 13 -25.21 11.85 14.06
CA ASN A 13 -25.63 10.84 13.08
C ASN A 13 -24.47 10.18 12.34
N THR A 14 -23.28 10.79 12.30
CA THR A 14 -22.06 10.16 11.76
C THR A 14 -21.29 9.40 12.83
N LEU A 15 -21.08 9.99 14.01
CA LEU A 15 -20.19 9.45 15.04
C LEU A 15 -20.78 8.24 15.77
N ARG A 16 -22.11 8.17 15.94
CA ARG A 16 -22.76 7.08 16.68
C ARG A 16 -22.58 5.69 16.05
N PHE A 17 -22.27 5.65 14.76
CA PHE A 17 -22.03 4.40 14.02
C PHE A 17 -20.54 4.07 13.88
N LEU A 18 -19.63 4.96 14.30
CA LEU A 18 -18.21 4.68 14.25
C LEU A 18 -17.79 3.79 15.41
N ARG A 19 -16.97 2.79 15.10
CA ARG A 19 -16.30 1.98 16.12
C ARG A 19 -15.26 2.83 16.85
N LEU A 20 -14.99 2.50 18.12
CA LEU A 20 -13.96 3.18 18.91
C LEU A 20 -12.58 3.14 18.22
N THR A 21 -12.26 2.02 17.55
CA THR A 21 -11.05 1.85 16.74
C THR A 21 -10.95 2.87 15.59
N GLN A 22 -12.08 3.20 14.94
CA GLN A 22 -12.13 4.20 13.88
C GLN A 22 -11.92 5.62 14.42
N ILE A 23 -12.50 5.94 15.58
CA ILE A 23 -12.33 7.24 16.23
C ILE A 23 -10.87 7.45 16.66
N VAL A 24 -10.31 6.49 17.40
CA VAL A 24 -8.90 6.51 17.83
C VAL A 24 -7.96 6.51 16.61
N GLY A 25 -8.30 5.75 15.58
CA GLY A 25 -7.56 5.70 14.32
C GLY A 25 -7.51 7.06 13.61
N ARG A 26 -8.63 7.79 13.53
CA ARG A 26 -8.68 9.14 12.93
C ARG A 26 -7.86 10.16 13.72
N ILE A 27 -7.92 10.11 15.06
CA ILE A 27 -7.12 10.98 15.92
C ILE A 27 -5.64 10.68 15.72
N LYS A 28 -5.23 9.40 15.80
CA LYS A 28 -3.84 9.00 15.59
C LYS A 28 -3.35 9.41 14.20
N TYR A 29 -4.15 9.19 13.16
CA TYR A 29 -3.79 9.56 11.79
C TYR A 29 -3.53 11.07 11.64
N LYS A 30 -4.33 11.90 12.32
CA LYS A 30 -4.21 13.36 12.22
C LYS A 30 -3.02 13.93 12.99
N PHE A 31 -2.65 13.33 14.12
CA PHE A 31 -1.70 13.93 15.07
C PHE A 31 -0.39 13.17 15.23
N TRP A 32 -0.29 11.91 14.78
CA TRP A 32 0.91 11.09 14.97
C TRP A 32 1.80 11.11 13.74
N HIS A 33 3.07 11.49 13.92
CA HIS A 33 4.09 11.37 12.89
C HIS A 33 4.93 10.11 13.11
N THR A 34 4.80 9.15 12.20
CA THR A 34 5.57 7.90 12.22
C THR A 34 7.04 8.20 11.93
N LYS A 35 7.92 7.78 12.84
CA LYS A 35 9.37 7.76 12.63
C LYS A 35 9.82 6.32 12.52
N VAL A 36 10.57 6.01 11.48
CA VAL A 36 11.07 4.65 11.23
C VAL A 36 12.58 4.63 11.24
N ASP A 37 13.12 3.49 11.64
CA ASP A 37 14.54 3.18 11.56
C ASP A 37 14.94 2.99 10.09
N LEU A 38 16.02 3.67 9.69
CA LEU A 38 16.57 3.66 8.34
C LEU A 38 17.77 2.72 8.19
N SER A 39 18.13 1.95 9.21
CA SER A 39 19.21 0.97 9.12
C SER A 39 18.79 -0.22 8.24
N LYS A 40 19.68 -0.71 7.37
CA LYS A 40 19.48 -1.97 6.66
C LYS A 40 19.65 -3.12 7.65
N ARG A 41 18.63 -3.95 7.84
CA ARG A 41 18.68 -5.06 8.83
C ARG A 41 18.26 -6.39 8.26
N ASN A 42 17.35 -6.40 7.29
CA ASN A 42 16.80 -7.63 6.76
C ASN A 42 17.45 -7.98 5.42
N THR A 43 17.66 -9.27 5.21
CA THR A 43 18.05 -9.85 3.92
C THR A 43 16.82 -10.49 3.27
N LYS A 44 16.89 -10.72 1.96
CA LYS A 44 15.85 -11.51 1.27
C LYS A 44 15.89 -12.95 1.78
N SER A 45 14.72 -13.52 2.06
CA SER A 45 14.59 -14.91 2.48
C SER A 45 14.85 -15.89 1.34
N GLU A 46 15.36 -17.08 1.68
CA GLU A 46 15.43 -18.18 0.73
C GLU A 46 14.03 -18.72 0.42
N LEU A 47 13.74 -18.90 -0.87
CA LEU A 47 12.47 -19.45 -1.30
C LEU A 47 12.43 -20.94 -0.99
N LEU A 48 11.64 -21.31 0.03
CA LEU A 48 11.43 -22.72 0.40
C LEU A 48 10.72 -23.53 -0.70
N ASN A 49 9.88 -22.88 -1.50
CA ASN A 49 9.09 -23.49 -2.56
C ASN A 49 9.15 -22.66 -3.85
N ARG A 50 8.81 -23.29 -4.97
CA ARG A 50 8.67 -22.59 -6.25
C ARG A 50 7.58 -21.54 -6.16
N TRP A 51 7.92 -20.29 -6.48
CA TRP A 51 6.94 -19.22 -6.64
C TRP A 51 5.98 -19.54 -7.78
N VAL A 52 4.68 -19.41 -7.50
CA VAL A 52 3.61 -19.51 -8.50
C VAL A 52 3.23 -18.10 -8.93
N GLN A 53 3.27 -17.84 -10.22
CA GLN A 53 2.92 -16.53 -10.78
C GLN A 53 1.50 -16.14 -10.35
N SER A 54 1.37 -14.98 -9.72
CA SER A 54 0.07 -14.45 -9.31
C SER A 54 -0.75 -13.96 -10.50
N ALA A 55 -2.06 -13.77 -10.30
CA ALA A 55 -2.91 -13.08 -11.26
C ALA A 55 -2.30 -11.75 -11.74
N ARG A 56 -2.32 -11.55 -13.06
CA ARG A 56 -1.70 -10.39 -13.72
C ARG A 56 -2.66 -9.21 -13.77
N ARG A 57 -2.10 -8.01 -13.69
CA ARG A 57 -2.83 -6.74 -13.91
C ARG A 57 -2.89 -6.41 -15.40
N SER A 58 -3.78 -5.49 -15.77
CA SER A 58 -3.70 -4.86 -17.09
C SER A 58 -2.52 -3.90 -17.15
N GLN A 59 -1.97 -3.70 -18.35
CA GLN A 59 -0.92 -2.70 -18.58
C GLN A 59 -1.42 -1.30 -18.17
N ARG A 60 -0.55 -0.57 -17.47
CA ARG A 60 -0.75 0.78 -16.98
C ARG A 60 0.26 1.76 -17.57
N MET A 61 1.47 1.31 -17.89
CA MET A 61 2.50 2.13 -18.54
C MET A 61 2.39 2.01 -20.06
N ILE A 62 2.17 3.13 -20.73
CA ILE A 62 2.15 3.23 -22.21
C ILE A 62 3.38 3.95 -22.77
N GLY A 63 4.21 4.48 -21.88
CA GLY A 63 5.56 4.99 -22.12
C GLY A 63 6.32 5.04 -20.79
N GLU A 64 7.62 5.32 -20.81
CA GLU A 64 8.49 5.33 -19.62
C GLU A 64 7.94 6.21 -18.49
N ASN A 65 7.37 7.37 -18.84
CA ASN A 65 6.80 8.33 -17.90
C ASN A 65 5.30 8.57 -18.13
N THR A 66 4.64 7.73 -18.92
CA THR A 66 3.24 7.93 -19.35
C THR A 66 2.37 6.76 -18.93
N PHE A 67 1.28 7.08 -18.23
CA PHE A 67 0.40 6.13 -17.60
C PHE A 67 -1.03 6.31 -18.10
N ASN A 68 -1.71 5.20 -18.38
CA ASN A 68 -3.16 5.15 -18.54
C ASN A 68 -3.77 4.46 -17.31
N LEU A 69 -4.37 5.27 -16.43
CA LEU A 69 -5.00 4.83 -15.19
C LEU A 69 -6.44 5.33 -15.18
N LEU A 70 -7.40 4.47 -14.85
CA LEU A 70 -8.82 4.84 -14.79
C LEU A 70 -9.36 5.45 -16.11
N ASN A 71 -8.81 5.01 -17.25
CA ASN A 71 -9.07 5.56 -18.60
C ASN A 71 -8.59 7.00 -18.82
N GLU A 72 -7.76 7.54 -17.93
CA GLU A 72 -7.14 8.85 -18.04
C GLU A 72 -5.64 8.69 -18.26
N THR A 73 -5.13 9.33 -19.33
CA THR A 73 -3.71 9.27 -19.69
C THR A 73 -2.99 10.53 -19.24
N HIS A 74 -1.93 10.36 -18.43
CA HIS A 74 -1.04 11.44 -18.02
C HIS A 74 0.42 11.05 -18.17
N SER A 75 1.25 12.02 -18.56
CA SER A 75 2.70 11.93 -18.45
C SER A 75 3.14 12.64 -17.17
N ILE A 76 3.98 11.99 -16.38
CA ILE A 76 4.38 12.50 -15.06
C ILE A 76 5.81 13.03 -15.07
N THR A 77 5.99 14.19 -14.46
CA THR A 77 7.28 14.79 -14.09
C THR A 77 7.55 14.56 -12.60
N LYS A 78 8.64 15.14 -12.07
CA LYS A 78 9.00 15.02 -10.65
C LYS A 78 7.99 15.67 -9.69
N SER A 79 7.26 16.70 -10.13
CA SER A 79 6.27 17.39 -9.29
C SER A 79 4.94 16.63 -9.20
N ASP A 80 4.73 15.63 -10.04
CA ASP A 80 3.39 15.08 -10.28
C ASP A 80 2.98 13.93 -9.36
N TRP A 81 3.91 13.40 -8.56
CA TRP A 81 3.60 12.34 -7.58
C TRP A 81 2.48 12.71 -6.62
N ASN A 82 2.26 14.00 -6.37
CA ASN A 82 1.21 14.51 -5.51
C ASN A 82 0.48 15.69 -6.16
N ASN A 83 0.29 15.63 -7.49
CA ASN A 83 -0.33 16.73 -8.25
C ASN A 83 -1.75 17.03 -7.73
N SER A 84 -1.98 18.24 -7.23
CA SER A 84 -3.27 18.65 -6.67
C SER A 84 -4.40 18.76 -7.69
N ASP A 85 -4.05 18.86 -8.97
CA ASP A 85 -5.01 19.02 -10.07
C ASP A 85 -5.57 17.68 -10.53
N TRP A 86 -4.98 16.56 -10.08
CA TRP A 86 -5.42 15.21 -10.41
C TRP A 86 -6.22 14.57 -9.29
N THR A 87 -7.09 13.64 -9.64
CA THR A 87 -7.92 12.96 -8.63
C THR A 87 -7.04 12.14 -7.69
N LYS A 88 -7.39 12.11 -6.41
CA LYS A 88 -6.66 11.32 -5.41
C LYS A 88 -6.61 9.83 -5.79
N LEU A 89 -7.68 9.31 -6.41
CA LEU A 89 -7.74 7.93 -6.87
C LEU A 89 -6.77 7.65 -8.03
N TRP A 90 -6.60 8.60 -8.96
CA TRP A 90 -5.61 8.48 -10.03
C TRP A 90 -4.19 8.44 -9.45
N LEU A 91 -3.86 9.36 -8.54
CA LEU A 91 -2.55 9.39 -7.86
C LEU A 91 -2.29 8.11 -7.05
N TYR A 92 -3.31 7.57 -6.39
CA TYR A 92 -3.19 6.28 -5.74
C TYR A 92 -2.79 5.18 -6.73
N ASN A 93 -3.47 5.08 -7.87
CA ASN A 93 -3.16 4.10 -8.90
C ASN A 93 -1.72 4.24 -9.42
N LEU A 94 -1.22 5.48 -9.56
CA LEU A 94 0.17 5.73 -9.89
C LEU A 94 1.11 5.12 -8.85
N HIS A 95 0.77 5.26 -7.57
CA HIS A 95 1.55 4.73 -6.46
C HIS A 95 1.41 3.22 -6.22
N TYR A 96 0.51 2.50 -6.89
CA TYR A 96 0.33 1.05 -6.71
C TYR A 96 1.40 0.22 -7.40
N PHE A 97 2.02 0.72 -8.47
CA PHE A 97 2.97 -0.05 -9.28
C PHE A 97 2.36 -1.34 -9.85
N ASP A 98 1.07 -1.30 -10.22
CA ASP A 98 0.37 -2.47 -10.77
C ASP A 98 1.03 -2.97 -12.07
N ASP A 99 1.69 -2.10 -12.85
CA ASP A 99 2.37 -2.47 -14.11
C ASP A 99 3.50 -3.49 -13.92
N LEU A 100 4.14 -3.52 -12.75
CA LEU A 100 5.17 -4.52 -12.42
C LEU A 100 4.61 -5.95 -12.54
N THR A 101 3.32 -6.11 -12.26
CA THR A 101 2.62 -7.40 -12.31
C THR A 101 1.68 -7.52 -13.51
N ALA A 102 1.80 -6.61 -14.49
CA ALA A 102 0.91 -6.58 -15.64
C ALA A 102 1.25 -7.64 -16.71
N PHE A 103 0.33 -7.82 -17.65
CA PHE A 103 0.63 -8.52 -18.90
C PHE A 103 1.81 -7.86 -19.62
N GLU A 104 2.70 -8.69 -20.17
CA GLU A 104 3.89 -8.25 -20.92
C GLU A 104 4.82 -7.31 -20.13
N SER A 105 4.80 -7.38 -18.79
CA SER A 105 5.66 -6.56 -17.94
C SER A 105 7.15 -6.76 -18.23
N ASN A 106 7.53 -7.96 -18.71
CA ASN A 106 8.89 -8.28 -19.15
C ASN A 106 9.38 -7.45 -20.35
N GLN A 107 8.48 -6.84 -21.12
CA GLN A 107 8.83 -5.93 -22.22
C GLN A 107 9.12 -4.50 -21.73
N ARG A 108 8.84 -4.20 -20.45
CA ARG A 108 8.94 -2.86 -19.85
C ARG A 108 9.88 -2.81 -18.64
N ILE A 109 10.80 -3.76 -18.52
CA ILE A 109 11.72 -3.89 -17.37
C ILE A 109 12.51 -2.59 -17.16
N ASP A 110 13.04 -1.98 -18.23
CA ASP A 110 13.80 -0.73 -18.13
C ASP A 110 12.94 0.42 -17.59
N TRP A 111 11.68 0.50 -18.02
CA TRP A 111 10.73 1.50 -17.50
C TRP A 111 10.39 1.25 -16.04
N HIS A 112 10.30 -0.02 -15.62
CA HIS A 112 10.06 -0.40 -14.22
C HIS A 112 11.23 -0.02 -13.33
N HIS A 113 12.47 -0.26 -13.78
CA HIS A 113 13.68 0.16 -13.08
C HIS A 113 13.71 1.69 -12.89
N ALA A 114 13.51 2.43 -13.99
CA ALA A 114 13.44 3.89 -13.94
C ALA A 114 12.33 4.38 -12.99
N LEU A 115 11.14 3.76 -13.03
CA LEU A 115 10.02 4.15 -12.19
C LEU A 115 10.29 3.92 -10.70
N ILE A 116 10.88 2.78 -10.34
CA ILE A 116 11.28 2.47 -8.96
C ILE A 116 12.29 3.50 -8.46
N ASP A 117 13.27 3.86 -9.30
CA ASP A 117 14.31 4.84 -8.97
C ASP A 117 13.76 6.23 -8.75
N ARG A 118 12.94 6.69 -9.69
CA ARG A 118 12.25 7.95 -9.56
C ARG A 118 11.41 7.97 -8.29
N TRP A 119 10.67 6.91 -7.99
CA TRP A 119 9.86 6.89 -6.78
C TRP A 119 10.70 7.01 -5.51
N ILE A 120 11.79 6.25 -5.40
CA ILE A 120 12.71 6.28 -4.25
C ILE A 120 13.33 7.67 -4.07
N ASN A 121 13.76 8.31 -5.16
CA ASN A 121 14.48 9.59 -5.13
C ASN A 121 13.55 10.81 -4.99
N GLU A 122 12.33 10.71 -5.50
CA GLU A 122 11.41 11.85 -5.63
C GLU A 122 10.31 11.86 -4.55
N ASN A 123 10.09 10.75 -3.82
CA ASN A 123 9.06 10.67 -2.78
C ASN A 123 9.67 10.68 -1.37
N LYS A 124 9.66 11.84 -0.73
CA LYS A 124 10.14 12.01 0.65
C LYS A 124 9.39 11.09 1.62
N LEU A 125 10.14 10.41 2.47
CA LEU A 125 9.63 9.48 3.49
C LEU A 125 8.46 10.07 4.29
N GLY A 126 7.35 9.34 4.34
CA GLY A 126 6.16 9.68 5.12
C GLY A 126 5.42 10.93 4.63
N LYS A 127 5.67 11.39 3.39
CA LYS A 127 5.02 12.56 2.80
C LYS A 127 4.28 12.21 1.52
N GLY A 128 3.10 12.79 1.36
CA GLY A 128 2.29 12.60 0.15
C GLY A 128 1.45 11.32 0.19
N CYS A 129 0.58 11.19 -0.81
CA CYS A 129 -0.39 10.12 -0.90
C CYS A 129 0.27 8.74 -1.09
N GLY A 130 1.45 8.68 -1.72
CA GLY A 130 2.21 7.43 -1.88
C GLY A 130 2.64 6.74 -0.59
N TRP A 131 2.73 7.48 0.53
CA TRP A 131 3.05 6.95 1.86
C TRP A 131 1.79 6.68 2.72
N GLU A 132 0.59 6.94 2.19
CA GLU A 132 -0.64 6.51 2.86
C GLU A 132 -0.71 4.96 2.87
N PRO A 133 -1.42 4.36 3.85
CA PRO A 133 -1.26 2.94 4.13
C PRO A 133 -1.76 2.05 2.98
N TYR A 134 -2.89 2.41 2.36
CA TYR A 134 -3.45 1.67 1.24
C TYR A 134 -2.55 1.62 -0.01
N PRO A 135 -2.13 2.75 -0.62
CA PRO A 135 -1.22 2.72 -1.75
C PRO A 135 0.13 2.08 -1.41
N SER A 136 0.64 2.29 -0.18
CA SER A 136 1.87 1.62 0.27
C SER A 136 1.72 0.10 0.32
N SER A 137 0.58 -0.41 0.78
CA SER A 137 0.32 -1.84 0.86
C SER A 137 0.33 -2.51 -0.51
N LEU A 138 -0.33 -1.89 -1.49
CA LEU A 138 -0.36 -2.42 -2.86
C LEU A 138 1.02 -2.38 -3.52
N ARG A 139 1.76 -1.28 -3.35
CA ARG A 139 3.13 -1.15 -3.87
C ARG A 139 4.07 -2.19 -3.27
N ILE A 140 4.06 -2.39 -1.95
CA ILE A 140 4.89 -3.39 -1.26
C ILE A 140 4.65 -4.77 -1.86
N VAL A 141 3.39 -5.18 -1.99
CA VAL A 141 3.03 -6.49 -2.54
C VAL A 141 3.45 -6.61 -4.00
N ASN A 142 3.25 -5.57 -4.82
CA ASN A 142 3.62 -5.58 -6.23
C ASN A 142 5.14 -5.65 -6.43
N TRP A 143 5.93 -4.93 -5.63
CA TRP A 143 7.40 -5.01 -5.66
C TRP A 143 7.91 -6.40 -5.26
N ILE A 144 7.32 -7.00 -4.22
CA ILE A 144 7.66 -8.37 -3.80
C ILE A 144 7.34 -9.36 -4.92
N LYS A 145 6.12 -9.34 -5.47
CA LYS A 145 5.74 -10.22 -6.58
C LYS A 145 6.64 -10.07 -7.80
N TRP A 146 7.00 -8.84 -8.14
CA TRP A 146 7.89 -8.55 -9.25
C TRP A 146 9.27 -9.17 -9.04
N THR A 147 9.82 -9.04 -7.83
CA THR A 147 11.09 -9.68 -7.44
C THR A 147 10.99 -11.21 -7.43
N LEU A 148 9.86 -11.77 -6.96
CA LEU A 148 9.62 -13.22 -6.94
C LEU A 148 9.40 -13.82 -8.34
N ASN A 149 8.97 -13.01 -9.31
CA ASN A 149 8.90 -13.39 -10.72
C ASN A 149 10.28 -13.48 -11.40
N GLY A 150 11.39 -13.28 -10.66
CA GLY A 150 12.75 -13.43 -11.16
C GLY A 150 13.37 -12.17 -11.76
N ASN A 151 12.72 -11.01 -11.63
CA ASN A 151 13.32 -9.74 -12.03
C ASN A 151 14.48 -9.38 -11.10
N SER A 152 15.53 -8.78 -11.67
CA SER A 152 16.68 -8.31 -10.91
C SER A 152 16.27 -7.24 -9.92
N SER A 153 16.72 -7.34 -8.67
CA SER A 153 16.46 -6.35 -7.63
C SER A 153 17.77 -5.77 -7.11
N GLU A 154 17.89 -4.45 -7.10
CA GLU A 154 19.05 -3.78 -6.49
C GLU A 154 18.94 -3.72 -4.96
N ASP A 155 20.10 -3.70 -4.30
CA ASP A 155 20.21 -3.60 -2.84
C ASP A 155 19.48 -2.37 -2.27
N ARG A 156 19.55 -1.24 -2.97
CA ARG A 156 18.88 0.00 -2.58
C ARG A 156 17.36 -0.08 -2.70
N TRP A 157 16.83 -0.89 -3.63
CA TRP A 157 15.38 -1.11 -3.76
C TRP A 157 14.87 -1.97 -2.62
N MET A 158 15.61 -3.03 -2.25
CA MET A 158 15.29 -3.86 -1.10
C MET A 158 15.33 -3.05 0.20
N HIS A 159 16.32 -2.17 0.33
CA HIS A 159 16.40 -1.26 1.47
C HIS A 159 15.22 -0.27 1.52
N SER A 160 14.83 0.31 0.38
CA SER A 160 13.62 1.15 0.32
C SER A 160 12.36 0.37 0.69
N LEU A 161 12.22 -0.86 0.19
CA LEU A 161 11.09 -1.73 0.49
C LEU A 161 11.00 -2.05 2.00
N GLU A 162 12.14 -2.32 2.64
CA GLU A 162 12.25 -2.51 4.10
C GLU A 162 11.71 -1.29 4.87
N ILE A 163 12.11 -0.07 4.47
CA ILE A 163 11.63 1.18 5.07
C ILE A 163 10.12 1.36 4.86
N GLN A 164 9.61 1.03 3.67
CA GLN A 164 8.18 1.07 3.36
C GLN A 164 7.37 0.15 4.27
N VAL A 165 7.84 -1.08 4.49
CA VAL A 165 7.19 -2.05 5.38
C VAL A 165 7.24 -1.58 6.83
N ARG A 166 8.38 -1.06 7.31
CA ARG A 166 8.48 -0.46 8.66
C ARG A 166 7.46 0.65 8.85
N PHE A 167 7.33 1.53 7.87
CA PHE A 167 6.39 2.64 7.92
C PHE A 167 4.95 2.15 7.98
N LEU A 168 4.56 1.25 7.07
CA LEU A 168 3.23 0.64 7.05
C LEU A 168 2.92 -0.06 8.37
N SER A 169 3.88 -0.82 8.91
CA SER A 169 3.69 -1.56 10.16
C SER A 169 3.33 -0.65 11.34
N GLN A 170 3.75 0.61 11.34
CA GLN A 170 3.45 1.58 12.41
C GLN A 170 2.22 2.46 12.09
N ASN A 171 1.88 2.58 10.80
CA ASN A 171 0.84 3.45 10.27
C ASN A 171 -0.31 2.68 9.59
N LEU A 172 -0.96 1.78 10.31
CA LEU A 172 -2.07 0.99 9.78
C LEU A 172 -3.36 1.81 9.65
N GLU A 173 -4.13 1.56 8.59
CA GLU A 173 -5.39 2.22 8.27
C GLU A 173 -6.58 1.67 9.05
N LYS A 174 -6.52 1.81 10.37
CA LYS A 174 -7.58 1.33 11.28
C LYS A 174 -8.87 2.15 11.25
N HIS A 175 -8.89 3.24 10.47
CA HIS A 175 -9.98 4.20 10.49
C HIS A 175 -10.99 4.06 9.35
N LEU A 176 -10.59 3.42 8.25
CA LEU A 176 -11.50 3.04 7.17
C LEU A 176 -11.99 1.59 7.33
N LEU A 177 -11.23 0.73 8.03
CA LEU A 177 -11.48 -0.72 8.14
C LEU A 177 -11.61 -1.32 6.72
N GLY A 178 -12.37 -2.39 6.54
CA GLY A 178 -12.71 -2.84 5.20
C GLY A 178 -11.55 -3.46 4.41
N ASN A 179 -11.65 -3.38 3.09
CA ASN A 179 -10.59 -3.76 2.17
C ASN A 179 -9.23 -3.05 2.44
N HIS A 180 -9.22 -1.85 3.04
CA HIS A 180 -8.00 -1.08 3.33
C HIS A 180 -7.12 -1.77 4.39
N ILE A 181 -7.70 -2.14 5.54
CA ILE A 181 -6.95 -2.82 6.60
C ILE A 181 -6.57 -4.25 6.18
N PHE A 182 -7.40 -4.91 5.37
CA PHE A 182 -7.10 -6.20 4.77
C PHE A 182 -5.88 -6.12 3.84
N ALA A 183 -5.79 -5.06 3.03
CA ALA A 183 -4.62 -4.80 2.20
C ALA A 183 -3.35 -4.56 3.04
N ASN A 184 -3.45 -3.82 4.15
CA ASN A 184 -2.32 -3.63 5.07
C ASN A 184 -1.86 -4.96 5.67
N ALA A 185 -2.79 -5.81 6.12
CA ALA A 185 -2.50 -7.12 6.68
C ALA A 185 -1.75 -8.00 5.67
N LYS A 186 -2.26 -8.08 4.44
CA LYS A 186 -1.63 -8.82 3.34
C LYS A 186 -0.21 -8.32 3.05
N ALA A 187 0.00 -7.01 2.99
CA ALA A 187 1.32 -6.45 2.73
C ALA A 187 2.33 -6.82 3.84
N LEU A 188 1.92 -6.80 5.11
CA LEU A 188 2.77 -7.24 6.22
C LEU A 188 3.09 -8.74 6.18
N MET A 189 2.11 -9.58 5.82
CA MET A 189 2.34 -11.03 5.65
C MET A 189 3.33 -11.29 4.51
N PHE A 190 3.14 -10.66 3.35
CA PHE A 190 4.06 -10.77 2.22
C PHE A 190 5.47 -10.34 2.59
N ALA A 191 5.62 -9.19 3.26
CA ALA A 191 6.91 -8.70 3.68
C ALA A 191 7.60 -9.60 4.72
N GLY A 192 6.83 -10.12 5.68
CA GLY A 192 7.35 -11.01 6.71
C GLY A 192 7.75 -12.40 6.21
N LEU A 193 7.23 -12.83 5.06
CA LEU A 193 7.66 -14.05 4.34
C LEU A 193 8.77 -13.78 3.32
N PHE A 194 8.89 -12.54 2.83
CA PHE A 194 9.85 -12.18 1.81
C PHE A 194 11.23 -11.82 2.39
N PHE A 195 11.25 -11.20 3.57
CA PHE A 195 12.47 -10.85 4.28
C PHE A 195 12.77 -11.86 5.40
N ASP A 196 14.04 -12.00 5.74
CA ASP A 196 14.50 -12.78 6.89
C ASP A 196 14.77 -11.89 8.11
N GLY A 197 14.60 -12.47 9.29
CA GLY A 197 14.99 -11.88 10.56
C GLY A 197 13.83 -11.67 11.53
N ASN A 198 14.17 -11.28 12.77
CA ASN A 198 13.19 -11.07 13.84
C ASN A 198 12.18 -9.96 13.52
N GLU A 199 12.56 -9.00 12.70
CA GLU A 199 11.66 -7.93 12.27
C GLU A 199 10.63 -8.45 11.26
N ALA A 200 11.06 -9.22 10.28
CA ALA A 200 10.18 -9.87 9.31
C ALA A 200 9.14 -10.77 9.99
N LYS A 201 9.56 -11.59 10.97
CA LYS A 201 8.64 -12.41 11.77
C LYS A 201 7.56 -11.58 12.46
N ARG A 202 7.93 -10.44 13.07
CA ARG A 202 6.95 -9.53 13.70
C ARG A 202 5.98 -8.92 12.69
N TRP A 203 6.41 -8.63 11.47
CA TRP A 203 5.50 -8.18 10.41
C TRP A 203 4.50 -9.26 10.04
N TYR A 204 4.98 -10.50 9.84
CA TYR A 204 4.13 -11.64 9.53
C TYR A 204 3.07 -11.87 10.62
N ASP A 205 3.49 -12.01 11.87
CA ASP A 205 2.59 -12.24 13.02
C ASP A 205 1.55 -11.13 13.15
N LYS A 206 1.96 -9.88 12.91
CA LYS A 206 1.06 -8.73 12.92
C LYS A 206 0.05 -8.78 11.78
N GLY A 207 0.48 -9.15 10.59
CA GLY A 207 -0.39 -9.33 9.42
C GLY A 207 -1.44 -10.42 9.67
N CYS A 208 -1.02 -11.59 10.16
CA CYS A 208 -1.94 -12.69 10.52
C CYS A 208 -2.97 -12.25 11.56
N LYS A 209 -2.53 -11.58 12.63
CA LYS A 209 -3.44 -11.08 13.67
C LYS A 209 -4.47 -10.08 13.13
N LEU A 210 -4.07 -9.18 12.23
CA LEU A 210 -5.00 -8.24 11.60
C LEU A 210 -6.00 -8.98 10.71
N LEU A 211 -5.53 -9.96 9.94
CA LEU A 211 -6.38 -10.75 9.07
C LEU A 211 -7.45 -11.52 9.88
N GLU A 212 -7.04 -12.20 10.94
CA GLU A 212 -7.95 -12.91 11.86
C GLU A 212 -9.01 -12.01 12.48
N GLN A 213 -8.65 -10.75 12.79
CA GLN A 213 -9.57 -9.76 13.35
C GLN A 213 -10.61 -9.26 12.34
N GLU A 214 -10.22 -9.13 11.07
CA GLU A 214 -11.06 -8.52 10.02
C GLU A 214 -11.87 -9.56 9.24
N LEU A 215 -11.41 -10.81 9.19
CA LEU A 215 -12.08 -11.90 8.46
C LEU A 215 -13.57 -12.06 8.79
N PRO A 216 -14.00 -12.07 10.08
CA PRO A 216 -15.42 -12.21 10.42
C PRO A 216 -16.29 -11.03 9.95
N GLU A 217 -15.71 -9.86 9.72
CA GLU A 217 -16.40 -8.69 9.20
C GLU A 217 -16.41 -8.67 7.67
N GLN A 218 -15.36 -9.19 7.04
CA GLN A 218 -15.18 -9.17 5.60
C GLN A 218 -15.85 -10.34 4.87
N VAL A 219 -16.08 -11.46 5.55
CA VAL A 219 -16.66 -12.68 4.97
C VAL A 219 -17.92 -13.04 5.75
N LEU A 220 -19.06 -12.91 5.10
CA LEU A 220 -20.37 -13.25 5.65
C LEU A 220 -20.52 -14.77 5.79
N ALA A 221 -21.54 -15.22 6.52
CA ALA A 221 -21.78 -16.64 6.80
C ALA A 221 -22.02 -17.48 5.53
N ASP A 222 -22.46 -16.86 4.44
CA ASP A 222 -22.64 -17.47 3.12
C ASP A 222 -21.39 -17.43 2.23
N GLY A 223 -20.28 -16.87 2.74
CA GLY A 223 -19.02 -16.69 2.01
C GLY A 223 -18.96 -15.42 1.14
N GLY A 224 -20.03 -14.61 1.10
CA GLY A 224 -20.04 -13.33 0.42
C GLY A 224 -19.14 -12.29 1.09
N ASN A 225 -18.57 -11.38 0.31
CA ASN A 225 -17.87 -10.23 0.88
C ASN A 225 -18.86 -9.15 1.32
N PHE A 226 -18.62 -8.51 2.47
CA PHE A 226 -19.50 -7.48 3.02
C PHE A 226 -19.66 -6.22 2.12
N GLU A 227 -18.73 -5.95 1.20
CA GLU A 227 -18.79 -4.80 0.29
C GLU A 227 -19.59 -5.05 -1.01
N LEU A 228 -20.19 -6.24 -1.17
CA LEU A 228 -20.96 -6.67 -2.37
C LEU A 228 -22.47 -6.45 -2.24
#